data_AF-A0A915JJ95-F1
#
_entry.id   AF-A0A915JJ95-F1
#
_cell.length_a   1.000
_cell.length_b   1.000
_cell.length_c   1.000
_cell.angle_alpha   90.00
_cell.angle_beta   90.00
_cell.angle_gamma   90.00
#
_symmetry.space_group_name_H-M   'P 1'
#
loop_
_entity.id
_entity.type
_entity.pdbx_description
1 polymer ?
#
loop_
_entity_poly.entity_id
_entity_poly.type
_entity_poly.pdbx_seq_one_letter_code
_entity_poly.pdbx_strand_id
1 'polypeptide(L)'
;MSDVWHIKSHLDGQVNTNQQMNEEQMRYHYFKMHDHNNDNALDGLELIQAITHYHGDNTGPDAPPPPKFQETELESITNNILRDDDYNNDGYIDYSEFVKSQAARTSAPPPGAPPK
;
A
#
# COMPACT_ATOMS: atom_id res chain seq x y z
N MET A 1 -18.88 -9.16 -2.39
CA MET A 1 -17.61 -9.85 -2.11
C MET A 1 -16.56 -8.79 -2.31
N SER A 2 -15.96 -8.31 -1.21
CA SER A 2 -15.47 -6.93 -1.10
C SER A 2 -14.16 -6.67 -1.84
N ASP A 3 -14.20 -5.69 -2.75
CA ASP A 3 -13.07 -5.12 -3.49
C ASP A 3 -11.93 -4.61 -2.57
N VAL A 4 -12.27 -4.29 -1.32
CA VAL A 4 -11.35 -3.97 -0.21
C VAL A 4 -10.25 -5.03 -0.02
N TRP A 5 -10.55 -6.30 -0.30
CA TRP A 5 -9.57 -7.38 -0.13
C TRP A 5 -8.50 -7.39 -1.24
N HIS A 6 -8.81 -6.90 -2.44
CA HIS A 6 -7.86 -6.82 -3.55
C HIS A 6 -6.88 -5.65 -3.42
N ILE A 7 -7.30 -4.56 -2.78
CA ILE A 7 -6.48 -3.36 -2.64
C ILE A 7 -5.47 -3.52 -1.49
N LYS A 8 -5.87 -4.24 -0.42
CA LYS A 8 -4.96 -4.62 0.67
C LYS A 8 -3.82 -5.55 0.22
N SER A 9 -4.04 -6.42 -0.78
CA SER A 9 -2.96 -7.18 -1.43
C SER A 9 -2.17 -6.38 -2.47
N HIS A 10 -2.67 -5.25 -2.97
CA HIS A 10 -1.96 -4.43 -3.97
C HIS A 10 -0.86 -3.54 -3.36
N LEU A 11 -1.02 -3.14 -2.09
CA LEU A 11 0.03 -2.46 -1.32
C LEU A 11 1.22 -3.38 -0.98
N ASP A 12 1.08 -4.69 -1.20
CA ASP A 12 2.07 -5.74 -0.91
C ASP A 12 3.04 -6.02 -2.08
N GLY A 13 3.13 -5.09 -3.05
CA GLY A 13 4.32 -4.95 -3.90
C GLY A 13 4.40 -5.83 -5.14
N GLN A 14 4.42 -5.19 -6.31
CA GLN A 14 5.17 -5.68 -7.47
C GLN A 14 6.29 -4.69 -7.80
N VAL A 15 7.30 -4.63 -6.94
CA VAL A 15 8.50 -3.85 -7.26
C VAL A 15 9.18 -4.53 -8.45
N ASN A 16 9.23 -3.84 -9.60
CA ASN A 16 10.07 -4.25 -10.74
C ASN A 16 11.54 -4.00 -10.39
N THR A 17 12.13 -4.83 -9.53
CA THR A 17 13.55 -4.76 -9.19
C THR A 17 14.38 -5.61 -10.14
N ASN A 18 14.92 -4.99 -11.21
CA ASN A 18 16.10 -5.51 -11.91
C ASN A 18 17.41 -5.28 -11.10
N GLN A 19 17.32 -5.06 -9.78
CA GLN A 19 18.45 -4.93 -8.86
C GLN A 19 18.19 -5.75 -7.59
N GLN A 20 19.13 -6.60 -7.20
CA GLN A 20 19.09 -7.35 -5.93
C GLN A 20 19.18 -6.38 -4.74
N MET A 21 18.04 -5.95 -4.21
CA MET A 21 17.93 -5.28 -2.91
C MET A 21 17.51 -6.30 -1.84
N ASN A 22 17.93 -6.10 -0.59
CA ASN A 22 17.41 -6.92 0.51
C ASN A 22 15.98 -6.47 0.90
N GLU A 23 15.26 -7.28 1.68
CA GLU A 23 13.87 -7.00 2.06
C GLU A 23 13.70 -5.65 2.77
N GLU A 24 14.64 -5.28 3.65
CA GLU A 24 14.63 -4.00 4.35
C GLU A 24 14.79 -2.81 3.40
N GLN A 25 15.71 -2.89 2.44
CA GLN A 25 15.93 -1.88 1.42
C GLN A 25 14.72 -1.74 0.50
N MET A 26 14.08 -2.85 0.12
CA MET A 26 12.85 -2.79 -0.69
C MET A 26 11.70 -2.12 0.06
N ARG A 27 11.53 -2.42 1.36
CA ARG A 27 10.50 -1.79 2.21
C ARG A 27 10.77 -0.30 2.39
N TYR A 28 12.01 0.07 2.67
CA TYR A 28 12.40 1.47 2.78
C TYR A 28 12.24 2.21 1.45
N HIS A 29 12.63 1.59 0.34
CA HIS A 29 12.45 2.16 -0.99
C HIS A 29 10.97 2.38 -1.32
N TYR A 30 10.11 1.40 -1.01
CA TYR A 30 8.67 1.52 -1.20
C TYR A 30 8.08 2.68 -0.39
N PHE A 31 8.46 2.79 0.88
CA PHE A 31 8.06 3.91 1.73
C PHE A 31 8.50 5.25 1.13
N LYS A 32 9.79 5.39 0.80
CA LYS A 32 10.34 6.62 0.21
C LYS A 32 9.83 6.95 -1.19
N MET A 33 9.37 5.96 -1.96
CA MET A 33 8.76 6.19 -3.27
C MET A 33 7.43 6.93 -3.17
N HIS A 34 6.71 6.75 -2.05
CA HIS A 34 5.38 7.32 -1.84
C HIS A 34 5.39 8.56 -0.93
N ASP A 35 6.46 8.78 -0.18
CA ASP A 35 6.76 10.02 0.56
C ASP A 35 7.23 11.10 -0.44
N HIS A 36 6.28 11.83 -1.02
CA HIS A 36 6.51 12.81 -2.07
C HIS A 36 7.05 14.12 -1.52
N ASN A 37 6.63 14.49 -0.31
CA ASN A 37 7.01 15.74 0.32
C ASN A 37 8.34 15.62 1.13
N ASN A 38 8.86 14.40 1.31
CA ASN A 38 10.07 14.04 2.03
C ASN A 38 10.05 14.36 3.54
N ASP A 39 8.89 14.32 4.18
CA ASP A 39 8.75 14.49 5.63
C ASP A 39 9.00 13.20 6.43
N ASN A 40 9.19 12.06 5.74
CA ASN A 40 9.35 10.72 6.31
C ASN A 40 8.11 10.19 7.02
N ALA A 41 6.95 10.62 6.56
CA ALA A 41 5.64 10.10 6.89
C ALA A 41 4.86 9.84 5.60
N LEU A 42 3.77 9.09 5.69
CA LEU A 42 2.79 8.97 4.61
C LEU A 42 1.47 9.55 5.07
N ASP A 43 1.02 10.59 4.38
CA ASP A 43 -0.29 11.21 4.62
C ASP A 43 -1.40 10.57 3.75
N GLY A 44 -2.66 10.91 4.03
CA GLY A 44 -3.80 10.37 3.30
C GLY A 44 -3.77 10.62 1.78
N LEU A 45 -3.23 11.74 1.31
CA LEU A 45 -3.09 12.03 -0.12
C LEU A 45 -2.00 11.17 -0.74
N GLU A 46 -0.88 10.97 -0.05
CA GLU A 46 0.20 10.09 -0.50
C GLU A 46 -0.26 8.62 -0.57
N LEU A 47 -1.09 8.19 0.38
CA LEU A 47 -1.74 6.88 0.35
C LEU A 47 -2.71 6.75 -0.85
N ILE A 48 -3.55 7.77 -1.10
CA ILE A 48 -4.44 7.80 -2.28
C ILE A 48 -3.62 7.73 -3.58
N GLN A 49 -2.52 8.48 -3.63
CA GLN A 49 -1.62 8.45 -4.78
C GLN A 49 -0.99 7.08 -4.95
N ALA A 50 -0.55 6.41 -3.87
CA ALA A 50 -0.02 5.05 -3.92
C ALA A 50 -1.05 4.04 -4.46
N ILE A 51 -2.31 4.13 -3.98
CA ILE A 51 -3.42 3.27 -4.41
C ILE A 51 -3.71 3.47 -5.92
N THR A 52 -3.59 4.71 -6.41
CA THR A 52 -3.93 5.05 -7.80
C THR A 52 -2.76 4.91 -8.78
N HIS A 53 -1.51 5.06 -8.33
CA HIS A 53 -0.29 5.03 -9.15
C HIS A 53 -0.07 3.68 -9.85
N TYR A 54 -0.46 2.57 -9.23
CA TYR A 54 -0.32 1.23 -9.82
C TYR A 54 -1.13 0.99 -11.10
N HIS A 55 -2.02 1.91 -11.46
CA HIS A 55 -2.89 1.79 -12.63
C HIS A 55 -2.32 2.45 -13.90
N GLY A 56 -1.15 3.09 -13.83
CA GLY A 56 -0.53 3.80 -14.96
C GLY A 56 0.42 2.98 -15.84
N ASP A 57 0.91 1.83 -15.38
CA ASP A 57 1.97 1.10 -16.10
C ASP A 57 1.46 0.14 -17.19
N ASN A 58 0.14 -0.06 -17.27
CA ASN A 58 -0.50 -0.75 -18.40
C ASN A 58 -0.89 0.29 -19.47
N THR A 59 0.09 0.87 -20.17
CA THR A 59 -0.15 1.84 -21.27
C THR A 59 0.02 1.23 -22.67
N GLY A 60 -0.07 -0.10 -22.77
CA GLY A 60 -0.14 -0.77 -24.06
C GLY A 60 -1.46 -0.47 -24.80
N PRO A 61 -1.50 -0.50 -26.14
CA PRO A 61 -2.72 -0.30 -26.92
C PRO A 61 -3.85 -1.30 -26.59
N ASP A 62 -3.52 -2.44 -25.97
CA ASP A 62 -4.47 -3.48 -25.50
C ASP A 62 -4.64 -3.51 -23.98
N ALA A 63 -4.12 -2.52 -23.25
CA ALA A 63 -4.27 -2.49 -21.81
C ALA A 63 -5.72 -2.18 -21.40
N PRO A 64 -6.29 -2.91 -20.43
CA PRO A 64 -7.57 -2.55 -19.86
C PRO A 64 -7.50 -1.14 -19.26
N PRO A 65 -8.57 -0.33 -19.39
CA PRO A 65 -8.60 0.99 -18.79
C PRO A 65 -8.35 0.88 -17.28
N PRO A 66 -7.63 1.85 -16.69
CA PRO A 66 -7.36 1.82 -15.26
C PRO A 66 -8.69 1.72 -14.49
N PRO A 67 -8.79 0.84 -13.48
CA PRO A 67 -9.86 0.84 -12.50
C PRO A 67 -10.14 2.27 -12.03
N LYS A 68 -11.37 2.73 -12.28
CA LYS A 68 -11.82 4.03 -11.81
C LYS A 68 -12.42 3.83 -10.42
N PHE A 69 -11.59 4.02 -9.39
CA PHE A 69 -12.09 4.13 -8.04
C PHE A 69 -12.93 5.39 -7.91
N GLN A 70 -14.08 5.26 -7.24
CA GLN A 70 -14.83 6.44 -6.83
C GLN A 70 -14.10 7.11 -5.65
N GLU A 71 -14.26 8.43 -5.52
CA GLU A 71 -13.63 9.20 -4.44
C GLU A 71 -14.00 8.63 -3.05
N THR A 72 -15.25 8.23 -2.86
CA THR A 72 -15.74 7.60 -1.63
C THR A 72 -15.09 6.25 -1.33
N GLU A 73 -14.66 5.53 -2.38
CA GLU A 73 -13.96 4.27 -2.23
C GLU A 73 -12.50 4.51 -1.83
N LEU A 74 -11.83 5.46 -2.48
CA LEU A 74 -10.47 5.89 -2.11
C LEU A 74 -10.41 6.40 -0.67
N GLU A 75 -11.39 7.21 -0.27
CA GLU A 75 -11.56 7.67 1.10
C GLU A 75 -11.71 6.49 2.07
N SER A 76 -12.59 5.52 1.75
CA SER A 76 -12.81 4.36 2.60
C SER A 76 -11.54 3.51 2.76
N ILE A 77 -10.78 3.30 1.69
CA ILE A 77 -9.53 2.55 1.74
C ILE A 77 -8.50 3.29 2.60
N THR A 78 -8.32 4.58 2.35
CA THR A 78 -7.36 5.42 3.06
C THR A 78 -7.68 5.47 4.55
N ASN A 79 -8.95 5.68 4.91
CA ASN A 79 -9.40 5.68 6.30
C ASN A 79 -9.17 4.33 6.98
N ASN A 80 -9.36 3.21 6.27
CA ASN A 80 -9.06 1.90 6.83
C ASN A 80 -7.55 1.68 7.05
N ILE A 81 -6.70 2.19 6.16
CA ILE A 81 -5.24 2.10 6.31
C ILE A 81 -4.80 2.90 7.54
N LEU A 82 -5.19 4.18 7.62
CA LEU A 82 -4.85 5.03 8.76
C LEU A 82 -5.36 4.41 10.07
N ARG A 83 -6.61 3.96 10.12
CA ARG A 83 -7.14 3.31 11.34
C ARG A 83 -6.32 2.09 11.79
N ASP A 84 -5.81 1.31 10.85
CA ASP A 84 -5.10 0.06 11.15
C ASP A 84 -3.58 0.31 11.42
N ASP A 85 -3.00 1.39 10.88
CA ASP A 85 -1.54 1.62 10.86
C ASP A 85 -1.05 2.90 11.54
N ASP A 86 -1.88 3.94 11.66
CA ASP A 86 -1.56 5.16 12.41
C ASP A 86 -1.82 4.88 13.90
N TYR A 87 -0.76 4.48 14.62
CA TYR A 87 -0.89 4.05 16.01
C TYR A 87 -0.99 5.23 16.98
N ASN A 88 -0.46 6.39 16.58
CA ASN A 88 -0.42 7.59 17.40
C ASN A 88 -1.61 8.55 17.13
N ASN A 89 -2.38 8.30 16.06
CA ASN A 89 -3.52 9.07 15.55
C ASN A 89 -3.17 10.53 15.19
N ASP A 90 -2.00 10.77 14.59
CA ASP A 90 -1.59 12.09 14.11
C ASP A 90 -2.00 12.37 12.65
N GLY A 91 -2.59 11.37 11.97
CA GLY A 91 -3.02 11.46 10.58
C GLY A 91 -1.95 11.04 9.58
N TYR A 92 -0.81 10.52 10.06
CA TYR A 92 0.33 10.09 9.28
C TYR A 92 0.69 8.63 9.62
N ILE A 93 1.47 8.01 8.73
CA ILE A 93 2.12 6.73 9.01
C ILE A 93 3.62 6.94 8.88
N ASP A 94 4.32 6.97 10.01
CA ASP A 94 5.78 7.05 9.99
C ASP A 94 6.41 5.69 9.60
N TYR A 95 7.72 5.69 9.32
CA TYR A 95 8.41 4.45 8.92
C TYR A 95 8.35 3.34 10.00
N SER A 96 8.35 3.71 11.28
CA SER A 96 8.28 2.75 12.39
C SER A 96 6.90 2.08 12.47
N GLU A 97 5.85 2.87 12.27
CA GLU A 97 4.46 2.41 12.20
C GLU A 97 4.23 1.53 10.98
N PHE A 98 4.69 1.95 9.80
CA PHE A 98 4.69 1.16 8.58
C PHE A 98 5.37 -0.20 8.77
N VAL A 99 6.55 -0.22 9.39
CA VAL A 99 7.30 -1.46 9.62
C VAL A 99 6.55 -2.39 10.57
N LYS A 100 5.97 -1.83 11.64
CA LYS A 100 5.20 -2.56 12.63
C LYS A 100 3.93 -3.17 12.02
N SER A 101 3.20 -2.41 11.20
CA SER A 101 2.01 -2.90 10.52
C SER A 101 2.33 -4.00 9.50
N GLN A 102 3.45 -3.91 8.78
CA GLN A 102 3.89 -5.00 7.91
C GLN A 102 4.26 -6.27 8.69
N ALA A 103 4.95 -6.15 9.84
CA ALA A 103 5.27 -7.30 10.68
C ALA A 103 4.02 -7.97 11.28
N ALA A 104 3.01 -7.17 11.64
CA ALA A 104 1.71 -7.68 12.09
C ALA A 104 0.97 -8.46 10.98
N ARG A 105 1.14 -8.04 9.72
CA ARG A 105 0.53 -8.71 8.55
C ARG A 105 1.25 -10.00 8.16
N THR A 106 2.59 -10.04 8.23
CA THR A 106 3.39 -11.24 7.90
C THR A 106 3.36 -12.30 8.99
N SER A 107 3.07 -11.93 10.24
CA SER A 107 2.89 -12.85 11.37
C SER A 107 1.47 -13.43 11.47
N ALA A 108 0.50 -12.90 10.72
CA ALA A 108 -0.83 -13.46 10.61
C ALA A 108 -0.86 -14.51 9.49
N PRO A 109 -1.37 -15.74 9.72
CA PRO A 109 -1.63 -16.66 8.62
C PRO A 109 -2.61 -15.99 7.65
N PRO A 110 -2.44 -16.15 6.32
CA PRO A 110 -3.37 -15.57 5.36
C PRO A 110 -4.79 -16.08 5.68
N PRO A 111 -5.79 -15.21 5.84
CA PRO A 111 -7.15 -15.64 6.11
C PRO A 111 -7.66 -16.42 4.90
N GLY A 112 -7.67 -17.76 5.01
CA GLY A 112 -8.04 -18.67 3.92
C GLY A 112 -7.06 -19.80 3.62
N ALA A 113 -5.92 -19.93 4.31
CA ALA A 113 -5.12 -21.15 4.21
C ALA A 113 -5.90 -22.34 4.80
N PRO A 114 -6.13 -23.44 4.05
CA PRO A 114 -6.73 -24.63 4.63
C PRO A 114 -5.81 -25.20 5.73
N PRO A 115 -6.38 -25.72 6.83
CA PRO A 115 -5.59 -26.36 7.87
C PRO A 115 -4.92 -27.61 7.29
N LYS A 116 -3.67 -27.84 7.69
CA LYS A 116 -2.91 -29.04 7.33
C LYS A 116 -3.43 -30.27 8.08
#